data_AF-A0A497DU64-F1
#
_entry.id   AF-A0A497DU64-F1
#
_cell.length_a   1.000
_cell.length_b   1.000
_cell.length_c   1.000
_cell.angle_alpha   90.00
_cell.angle_beta   90.00
_cell.angle_gamma   90.00
#
_symmetry.space_group_name_H-M   'P 1'
#
loop_
_entity.id
_entity.type
_entity.pdbx_description
1 polymer ?
#
loop_
_entity_poly.entity_id
_entity_poly.type
_entity_poly.pdbx_seq_one_letter_code
_entity_poly.pdbx_strand_id
1 'polypeptide(L)'
;KNPSETAIFGTRGGSGVVSIFTKKGGVPDYSQKYIPGTIAEKLMGYASKREFYTPKYTGENINSEKPDHRIVQFWDPNIFTEKGKASVTFFSSDDISRYKVYVEGITKEGRICLGTAEFEVNRKNDSHHYSGRAH
;
A
#
# COMPACT_ATOMS: atom_id res chain seq x y z
N LYS A 1 -20.35 26.41 25.59
CA LYS A 1 -21.24 25.34 25.04
C LYS A 1 -22.66 25.87 25.08
N ASN A 2 -23.22 26.26 23.93
CA ASN A 2 -24.58 26.81 23.86
C ASN A 2 -25.61 25.66 23.79
N PRO A 3 -26.60 25.58 24.70
CA PRO A 3 -27.65 24.54 24.69
C PRO A 3 -28.53 24.53 23.43
N SER A 4 -28.47 25.60 22.63
CA SER A 4 -29.30 25.80 21.44
C SER A 4 -28.93 24.89 20.27
N GLU A 5 -27.69 24.37 20.20
CA GLU A 5 -27.22 23.55 19.06
C GLU A 5 -27.65 22.07 19.15
N THR A 6 -27.88 21.55 20.36
CA THR A 6 -28.34 20.17 20.58
C THR A 6 -29.86 20.00 20.52
N ALA A 7 -30.63 21.10 20.59
CA ALA A 7 -32.10 21.07 20.56
C ALA A 7 -32.66 20.51 19.24
N ILE A 8 -31.95 20.72 18.12
CA ILE A 8 -32.34 20.24 16.78
C ILE A 8 -32.40 18.70 16.72
N PHE A 9 -31.64 18.00 17.56
CA PHE A 9 -31.56 16.54 17.57
C PHE A 9 -32.49 15.88 18.63
N GLY A 10 -33.25 16.69 19.38
CA GLY A 10 -34.21 16.23 20.39
C GLY A 10 -33.58 15.46 21.55
N THR A 11 -34.41 14.77 22.34
CA THR A 11 -33.98 13.94 23.49
C THR A 11 -32.98 12.85 23.10
N ARG A 12 -32.98 12.43 21.82
CA ARG A 12 -32.06 11.43 21.26
C ARG A 12 -30.63 11.95 21.06
N GLY A 13 -30.42 13.27 21.09
CA GLY A 13 -29.10 13.91 21.08
C GLY A 13 -28.53 14.24 22.47
N GLY A 14 -29.20 13.84 23.55
CA GLY A 14 -28.81 14.17 24.94
C GLY A 14 -27.42 13.65 25.35
N SER A 15 -26.93 12.60 24.69
CA SER A 15 -25.59 12.03 24.89
C SER A 15 -24.53 12.57 23.91
N GLY A 16 -24.87 13.59 23.11
CA GLY A 16 -24.02 14.15 22.06
C GLY A 16 -24.41 13.71 20.65
N VAL A 17 -23.92 14.45 19.66
CA VAL A 17 -24.23 14.27 18.24
C VAL A 17 -22.94 14.30 17.43
N VAL A 18 -22.80 13.37 16.49
CA VAL A 18 -21.74 13.38 15.47
C VAL A 18 -22.39 13.68 14.13
N SER A 19 -21.91 14.71 13.44
CA SER A 19 -22.38 15.08 12.10
C SER A 19 -21.22 15.10 11.12
N ILE A 20 -21.36 14.38 10.01
CA ILE A 20 -20.34 14.26 8.97
C ILE A 20 -20.90 14.93 7.71
N PHE A 21 -20.23 15.97 7.24
CA PHE A 21 -20.60 16.71 6.04
C PHE A 21 -19.45 16.68 5.03
N THR A 22 -19.77 16.42 3.76
CA THR A 22 -18.81 16.53 2.66
C THR A 22 -19.02 17.85 1.92
N LYS A 23 -17.96 18.63 1.70
CA LYS A 23 -18.02 19.79 0.80
C LYS A 23 -17.81 19.34 -0.64
N LYS A 24 -18.72 19.70 -1.54
CA LYS A 24 -18.59 19.47 -3.00
C LYS A 24 -17.86 20.65 -3.64
N GLY A 25 -16.57 20.49 -3.94
CA GLY A 25 -15.79 21.41 -4.79
C GLY A 25 -15.45 22.78 -4.16
N GLY A 26 -14.40 23.42 -4.72
CA GLY A 26 -13.86 24.71 -4.29
C GLY A 26 -12.43 24.60 -3.72
N VAL A 27 -11.58 25.61 -3.96
CA VAL A 27 -10.28 25.73 -3.30
C VAL A 27 -10.56 25.89 -1.80
N PRO A 28 -10.00 25.05 -0.92
CA PRO A 28 -10.25 25.19 0.50
C PRO A 28 -9.68 26.53 0.98
N ASP A 29 -10.56 27.40 1.48
CA ASP A 29 -10.12 28.55 2.25
C ASP A 29 -9.57 28.03 3.59
N TYR A 30 -8.25 27.96 3.68
CA TYR A 30 -7.51 27.53 4.86
C TYR A 30 -7.26 28.68 5.85
N SER A 31 -7.94 29.82 5.72
CA SER A 31 -7.97 30.79 6.81
C SER A 31 -8.54 30.08 8.03
N GLN A 32 -7.65 29.69 8.95
CA GLN A 32 -8.01 29.01 10.17
C GLN A 32 -8.74 30.02 11.05
N LYS A 33 -10.03 30.23 10.77
CA LYS A 33 -10.91 30.96 11.65
C LYS A 33 -11.06 30.05 12.87
N TYR A 34 -10.31 30.35 13.92
CA TYR A 34 -10.40 29.65 15.18
C TYR A 34 -11.85 29.73 15.69
N ILE A 35 -12.54 28.60 15.70
CA ILE A 35 -13.87 28.46 16.29
C ILE A 35 -13.67 27.73 17.63
N PRO A 36 -13.87 28.41 18.78
CA PRO A 36 -13.70 27.80 20.09
C PRO A 36 -14.51 26.50 20.22
N GLY A 37 -13.84 25.41 20.61
CA GLY A 37 -14.45 24.08 20.72
C GLY A 37 -14.43 23.23 19.44
N THR A 38 -13.77 23.69 18.37
CA THR A 38 -13.56 22.91 17.13
C THR A 38 -12.12 22.41 17.04
N ILE A 39 -11.94 21.12 16.72
CA ILE A 39 -10.66 20.58 16.24
C ILE A 39 -10.74 20.51 14.71
N ALA A 40 -9.93 21.30 14.01
CA ALA A 40 -9.85 21.29 12.56
C ALA A 40 -8.62 20.48 12.11
N GLU A 41 -8.76 19.16 12.03
CA GLU A 41 -7.70 18.28 11.53
C GLU A 41 -7.72 18.16 10.00
N LYS A 42 -6.54 18.24 9.39
CA LYS A 42 -6.38 17.94 7.97
C LYS A 42 -6.21 16.43 7.82
N LEU A 43 -7.24 15.75 7.32
CA LEU A 43 -7.11 14.38 6.86
C LEU A 43 -6.23 14.38 5.60
N MET A 44 -5.03 13.80 5.70
CA MET A 44 -4.24 13.50 4.52
C MET A 44 -5.02 12.47 3.69
N GLY A 45 -5.49 12.88 2.52
CA GLY A 45 -6.24 12.01 1.61
C GLY A 45 -5.37 10.87 1.05
N TYR A 46 -5.94 10.12 0.11
CA TYR A 46 -5.22 9.05 -0.58
C TYR A 46 -3.99 9.59 -1.32
N ALA A 47 -2.86 8.89 -1.19
CA ALA A 47 -1.65 9.17 -1.96
C ALA A 47 -1.94 9.02 -3.47
N SER A 48 -1.47 9.98 -4.27
CA SER A 48 -1.57 9.90 -5.73
C SER A 48 -0.88 8.63 -6.25
N LYS A 49 -1.42 8.04 -7.33
CA LYS A 49 -0.86 6.86 -7.99
C LYS A 49 0.62 7.12 -8.34
N ARG A 50 1.54 6.45 -7.65
CA ARG A 50 2.98 6.56 -7.88
C ARG A 50 3.42 5.46 -8.81
N GLU A 51 3.73 5.77 -10.06
CA GLU A 51 4.24 4.76 -10.99
C GLU A 51 5.71 4.47 -10.65
N PHE A 52 6.01 3.21 -10.30
CA PHE A 52 7.39 2.73 -10.14
C PHE A 52 7.87 2.09 -11.43
N TYR A 53 9.16 2.23 -11.72
CA TYR A 53 9.79 1.60 -12.87
C TYR A 53 9.94 0.10 -12.64
N THR A 54 9.37 -0.71 -13.54
CA THR A 54 9.60 -2.15 -13.61
C THR A 54 10.37 -2.44 -14.90
N PRO A 55 11.64 -2.91 -14.83
CA PRO A 55 12.36 -3.31 -16.02
C PRO A 55 11.64 -4.48 -16.70
N LYS A 56 11.52 -4.41 -18.02
CA LYS A 56 11.01 -5.54 -18.81
C LYS A 56 12.16 -6.48 -19.10
N TYR A 57 12.19 -7.62 -18.43
CA TYR A 57 13.15 -8.68 -18.74
C TYR A 57 12.62 -9.54 -19.89
N THR A 58 13.42 -9.68 -20.93
CA THR A 58 13.22 -10.52 -22.11
C THR A 58 14.43 -11.46 -22.24
N GLY A 59 14.33 -12.47 -23.12
CA GLY A 59 15.48 -13.37 -23.39
C GLY A 59 16.74 -12.63 -23.86
N GLU A 60 16.59 -11.44 -24.43
CA GLU A 60 17.70 -10.62 -24.96
C GLU A 60 18.45 -9.85 -23.86
N ASN A 61 17.79 -9.48 -22.76
CA ASN A 61 18.38 -8.62 -21.73
C ASN A 61 18.48 -9.27 -20.35
N ILE A 62 17.99 -10.51 -20.19
CA ILE A 62 18.10 -11.25 -18.93
C ILE A 62 19.56 -11.53 -18.53
N ASN A 63 20.47 -11.54 -19.50
CA ASN A 63 21.92 -11.67 -19.31
C ASN A 63 22.64 -10.35 -19.66
N SER A 64 22.00 -9.20 -19.45
CA SER A 64 22.64 -7.91 -19.71
C SER A 64 23.95 -7.79 -18.91
N GLU A 65 25.01 -7.30 -19.54
CA GLU A 65 26.28 -7.02 -18.86
C GLU A 65 26.16 -5.88 -17.85
N LYS A 66 25.11 -5.05 -17.95
CA LYS A 66 24.85 -3.97 -17.01
C LYS A 66 24.15 -4.53 -15.75
N PRO A 67 24.77 -4.41 -14.57
CA PRO A 67 24.16 -4.87 -13.33
C PRO A 67 22.86 -4.11 -13.00
N ASP A 68 21.91 -4.83 -12.43
CA ASP A 68 20.66 -4.32 -11.87
C ASP A 68 20.76 -4.22 -10.34
N HIS A 69 20.62 -2.99 -9.83
CA HIS A 69 20.65 -2.66 -8.40
C HIS A 69 19.35 -1.97 -7.95
N ARG A 70 18.21 -2.27 -8.60
CA ARG A 70 16.94 -1.67 -8.19
C ARG A 70 16.58 -2.06 -6.76
N ILE A 71 16.05 -1.10 -6.02
CA ILE A 71 15.64 -1.28 -4.62
C ILE A 71 14.21 -1.82 -4.49
N VAL A 72 13.34 -1.49 -5.46
CA VAL A 72 11.95 -1.97 -5.51
C VAL A 72 11.87 -3.03 -6.59
N GLN A 73 11.64 -4.27 -6.18
CA GLN A 73 11.57 -5.41 -7.10
C GLN A 73 10.23 -5.49 -7.82
N PHE A 74 9.16 -5.11 -7.13
CA PHE A 74 7.78 -5.20 -7.62
C PHE A 74 6.88 -4.19 -6.92
N TRP A 75 6.01 -3.54 -7.69
CA TRP A 75 4.94 -2.69 -7.18
C TRP A 75 3.78 -2.69 -8.18
N ASP A 76 2.60 -3.15 -7.74
CA ASP A 76 1.37 -3.09 -8.53
C ASP A 76 0.17 -2.83 -7.61
N PRO A 77 -0.53 -1.68 -7.75
CA PRO A 77 -1.69 -1.35 -6.94
C PRO A 77 -2.98 -2.02 -7.44
N ASN A 78 -2.94 -2.70 -8.60
CA ASN A 78 -4.12 -3.24 -9.29
C ASN A 78 -4.19 -4.78 -9.22
N ILE A 79 -3.90 -5.34 -8.06
CA ILE A 79 -4.00 -6.78 -7.82
C ILE A 79 -5.38 -7.10 -7.23
N PHE A 80 -6.12 -7.97 -7.90
CA PHE A 80 -7.39 -8.50 -7.42
C PHE A 80 -7.24 -9.96 -6.99
N THR A 81 -7.75 -10.29 -5.81
CA THR A 81 -7.77 -11.67 -5.35
C THR A 81 -9.00 -12.41 -5.90
N GLU A 82 -8.80 -13.62 -6.39
CA GLU A 82 -9.88 -14.55 -6.69
C GLU A 82 -9.97 -15.60 -5.58
N LYS A 83 -11.15 -15.73 -4.95
CA LYS A 83 -11.36 -16.65 -3.80
C LYS A 83 -10.30 -16.48 -2.70
N GLY A 84 -9.87 -15.24 -2.46
CA GLY A 84 -8.87 -14.89 -1.44
C GLY A 84 -7.41 -15.18 -1.84
N LYS A 85 -7.14 -15.51 -3.11
CA LYS A 85 -5.78 -15.77 -3.62
C LYS A 85 -5.41 -14.85 -4.78
N ALA A 86 -4.16 -14.45 -4.83
CA ALA A 86 -3.53 -13.80 -5.97
C ALA A 86 -2.09 -14.32 -6.09
N SER A 87 -1.56 -14.36 -7.30
CA SER A 87 -0.18 -14.76 -7.57
C SER A 87 0.52 -13.65 -8.34
N VAL A 88 1.74 -13.34 -7.94
CA VAL A 88 2.60 -12.36 -8.61
C VAL A 88 3.96 -12.99 -8.87
N THR A 89 4.56 -12.64 -10.00
CA THR A 89 5.89 -13.08 -10.38
C THR A 89 6.69 -11.86 -10.81
N PHE A 90 7.92 -11.78 -10.33
CA PHE A 90 8.84 -10.69 -10.65
C PHE A 90 10.28 -11.20 -10.65
N PHE A 91 11.17 -10.46 -11.29
CA PHE A 91 12.61 -10.69 -11.24
C PHE A 91 13.21 -9.91 -10.08
N SER A 92 14.14 -10.50 -9.33
CA SER A 92 14.98 -9.78 -8.37
C SER A 92 16.08 -8.99 -9.08
N SER A 93 16.70 -8.05 -8.37
CA SER A 93 17.96 -7.44 -8.76
C SER A 93 19.12 -8.41 -8.57
N ASP A 94 20.32 -8.00 -8.99
CA ASP A 94 21.55 -8.79 -8.87
C ASP A 94 22.10 -8.79 -7.43
N ASP A 95 21.51 -8.00 -6.54
CA ASP A 95 21.96 -7.84 -5.16
C ASP A 95 21.54 -9.03 -4.27
N ILE A 96 22.53 -9.62 -3.62
CA ILE A 96 22.32 -10.54 -2.49
C ILE A 96 21.79 -9.71 -1.33
N SER A 97 20.52 -9.92 -0.99
CA SER A 97 19.83 -9.09 -0.01
C SER A 97 18.62 -9.81 0.58
N ARG A 98 18.21 -9.35 1.76
CA ARG A 98 16.93 -9.69 2.36
C ARG A 98 15.90 -8.65 1.96
N TYR A 99 14.84 -9.11 1.30
CA TYR A 99 13.74 -8.30 0.84
C TYR A 99 12.56 -8.39 1.78
N LYS A 100 11.86 -7.27 1.95
CA LYS A 100 10.57 -7.20 2.63
C LYS A 100 9.45 -7.03 1.60
N VAL A 101 8.37 -7.74 1.84
CA VAL A 101 7.13 -7.66 1.06
C VAL A 101 6.08 -7.01 1.94
N TYR A 102 5.40 -6.00 1.41
CA TYR A 102 4.25 -5.35 2.02
C TYR A 102 3.05 -5.52 1.09
N VAL A 103 1.93 -5.96 1.63
CA VAL A 103 0.66 -6.09 0.93
C VAL A 103 -0.39 -5.30 1.68
N GLU A 104 -0.94 -4.28 1.06
CA GLU A 104 -2.02 -3.46 1.58
C GLU A 104 -3.23 -3.59 0.67
N GLY A 105 -4.43 -3.63 1.24
CA GLY A 105 -5.65 -3.79 0.45
C GLY A 105 -6.91 -3.39 1.21
N ILE A 106 -8.03 -3.36 0.48
CA ILE A 106 -9.35 -3.08 1.01
C ILE A 106 -10.36 -4.12 0.48
N THR A 107 -11.21 -4.67 1.35
CA THR A 107 -12.27 -5.60 0.92
C THR A 107 -13.44 -4.85 0.28
N LYS A 108 -14.34 -5.59 -0.38
CA LYS A 108 -15.57 -5.01 -0.96
C LYS A 108 -16.47 -4.36 0.10
N GLU A 109 -16.37 -4.79 1.36
CA GLU A 109 -17.09 -4.21 2.50
C GLU A 109 -16.33 -3.05 3.17
N GLY A 110 -15.20 -2.61 2.59
CA GLY A 110 -14.42 -1.48 3.09
C GLY A 110 -13.46 -1.81 4.23
N ARG A 111 -13.17 -3.09 4.50
CA ARG A 111 -12.21 -3.48 5.54
C ARG A 111 -10.78 -3.38 5.02
N ILE A 112 -9.90 -2.74 5.78
CA ILE A 112 -8.47 -2.64 5.45
C ILE A 112 -7.75 -3.95 5.80
N CYS A 113 -6.80 -4.34 4.95
CA CYS A 113 -5.94 -5.50 5.15
C CYS A 113 -4.48 -5.09 4.99
N LEU A 114 -3.61 -5.63 5.85
CA LEU A 114 -2.16 -5.46 5.81
C LEU A 114 -1.51 -6.84 6.01
N GLY A 115 -0.50 -7.14 5.20
CA GLY A 115 0.32 -8.34 5.33
C GLY A 115 1.78 -8.03 5.04
N THR A 116 2.68 -8.73 5.70
CA THR A 116 4.13 -8.61 5.50
C THR A 116 4.78 -9.97 5.36
N ALA A 117 5.80 -10.08 4.52
CA ALA A 117 6.65 -11.26 4.40
C ALA A 117 8.09 -10.84 4.14
N GLU A 118 9.03 -11.76 4.30
CA GLU A 118 10.44 -11.55 3.96
C GLU A 118 10.97 -12.73 3.16
N PHE A 119 11.92 -12.48 2.26
CA PHE A 119 12.68 -13.52 1.57
C PHE A 119 14.11 -13.06 1.33
N GLU A 120 15.01 -14.01 1.14
CA GLU A 120 16.43 -13.74 0.89
C GLU A 120 16.83 -14.23 -0.50
N VAL A 121 17.57 -13.38 -1.21
CA VAL A 121 18.27 -13.76 -2.44
C VAL A 121 19.72 -14.01 -2.08
N ASN A 122 20.19 -15.24 -2.32
CA ASN A 122 21.55 -15.67 -2.04
C ASN A 122 22.25 -16.09 -3.33
N ARG A 123 23.59 -16.05 -3.33
CA ARG A 123 24.37 -16.61 -4.43
C ARG A 123 24.04 -18.09 -4.56
N LYS A 124 23.71 -18.52 -5.78
CA LYS A 124 23.53 -19.94 -6.08
C LYS A 124 24.90 -20.62 -5.98
N ASN A 125 25.05 -21.57 -5.05
CA ASN A 125 26.24 -22.43 -5.00
C ASN A 125 26.12 -23.50 -6.10
N ASP A 126 26.66 -23.23 -7.29
CA ASP A 126 26.85 -24.28 -8.30
C ASP A 126 28.12 -25.08 -7.95
N SER A 127 28.02 -25.92 -6.93
CA SER A 127 29.01 -26.96 -6.65
C SER A 127 28.27 -28.24 -6.34
N HIS A 128 27.87 -29.01 -7.37
CA HIS A 128 27.66 -30.46 -7.31
C HIS A 128 27.59 -31.06 -8.73
N HIS A 129 28.76 -31.33 -9.31
CA HIS A 129 28.90 -32.50 -10.17
C HIS A 129 28.82 -33.74 -9.26
N TYR A 130 27.64 -34.37 -9.17
CA TYR A 130 27.54 -35.74 -8.67
C TYR A 130 27.29 -36.67 -9.87
N SER A 131 28.36 -37.25 -10.41
CA SER A 131 28.25 -38.50 -11.17
C SER A 131 28.16 -39.64 -10.16
N GLY A 132 26.95 -40.10 -9.88
CA GLY A 132 26.70 -41.27 -9.05
C GLY A 132 25.84 -42.26 -9.83
N ARG A 133 26.47 -43.27 -10.41
CA ARG A 133 25.84 -44.41 -11.06
C ARG A 133 25.24 -45.33 -9.98
N ALA A 134 23.95 -45.64 -10.07
CA ALA A 134 23.34 -46.68 -9.27
C ALA A 134 23.30 -48.00 -10.07
N HIS A 135 23.73 -49.08 -9.41
CA HIS A 135 23.45 -50.46 -9.79
C HIS A 135 22.09 -50.88 -9.23
#